data_AF-A0A2N3EQJ9-F1
#
_entry.id   AF-A0A2N3EQJ9-F1
#
_cell.length_a   1.000
_cell.length_b   1.000
_cell.length_c   1.000
_cell.angle_alpha   90.00
_cell.angle_beta   90.00
_cell.angle_gamma   90.00
#
_symmetry.space_group_name_H-M   'P 1'
#
loop_
_entity.id
_entity.type
_entity.pdbx_description
1 polymer ?
#
loop_
_entity_poly.entity_id
_entity_poly.type
_entity_poly.pdbx_seq_one_letter_code
_entity_poly.pdbx_strand_id
1 'polypeptide(L)'
;ILATGTTVDVTRDGTVTGGTDGIVALAGDTASVTGTGDVSGTTGAGIVASGVNDVTVNRDGTVTGGTDGIVAETVDGALVVTAVQDVTGTTGAGIEAEAVGTGTVTVDGAGAVTGGLEGIFAQAQTGAVTVSGTGASTATDADGVAITGVIADGAATADLLIDRSGAITAQGSGASGGIVALNAGSGATTVITTGAVLLSDAGSTGAGILAQGTGGGAVAVTANGAVDGGATGIAAGAVGAGTVSVTTGAALGAGTAFVGNGIETVAEDGDTVITLGGDIFADADGINAVATGTGAVTVTGAGNVTGDADGSGDVTDDGISVTTASGAI
;
A
#
# COMPACT_ATOMS: atom_id res chain seq x y z
N ILE A 1 -27.56 -0.82 -12.12
CA ILE A 1 -28.27 0.48 -11.95
C ILE A 1 -27.45 1.54 -12.67
N LEU A 2 -28.07 2.44 -13.42
CA LEU A 2 -27.38 3.60 -14.00
C LEU A 2 -28.08 4.88 -13.55
N ALA A 3 -27.34 5.76 -12.89
CA ALA A 3 -27.80 7.07 -12.45
C ALA A 3 -26.82 8.15 -12.92
N THR A 4 -27.35 9.20 -13.54
CA THR A 4 -26.58 10.35 -14.01
C THR A 4 -27.26 11.65 -13.60
N GLY A 5 -26.48 12.70 -13.30
CA GLY A 5 -27.03 13.97 -12.84
C GLY A 5 -25.95 14.95 -12.39
N THR A 6 -26.35 16.09 -11.82
CA THR A 6 -25.41 16.99 -11.14
C THR A 6 -25.00 16.37 -9.81
N THR A 7 -25.98 16.05 -8.97
CA THR A 7 -25.82 15.22 -7.77
C THR A 7 -26.47 13.87 -8.03
N VAL A 8 -25.78 12.79 -7.67
CA VAL A 8 -26.29 11.42 -7.81
C VAL A 8 -26.21 10.73 -6.45
N ASP A 9 -27.37 10.41 -5.88
CA ASP A 9 -27.49 9.58 -4.69
C ASP A 9 -28.17 8.26 -5.05
N VAL A 10 -27.43 7.16 -5.01
CA VAL A 10 -27.95 5.80 -5.20
C VAL A 10 -27.99 5.10 -3.86
N THR A 11 -29.17 5.02 -3.25
CA THR A 11 -29.40 4.19 -2.05
C THR A 11 -30.26 2.98 -2.41
N ARG A 12 -29.69 1.77 -2.33
CA ARG A 12 -30.41 0.55 -2.71
C ARG A 12 -30.10 -0.64 -1.79
N ASP A 13 -31.17 -1.19 -1.21
CA ASP A 13 -31.13 -2.42 -0.41
C ASP A 13 -31.39 -3.71 -1.21
N GLY A 14 -30.83 -4.84 -0.79
CA GLY A 14 -30.90 -6.12 -1.50
C GLY A 14 -29.95 -6.22 -2.68
N THR A 15 -29.97 -7.37 -3.35
CA THR A 15 -29.01 -7.72 -4.39
C THR A 15 -29.20 -6.91 -5.67
N VAL A 16 -28.10 -6.41 -6.23
CA VAL A 16 -28.02 -5.77 -7.54
C VAL A 16 -27.09 -6.59 -8.42
N THR A 17 -27.56 -6.99 -9.60
CA THR A 17 -26.73 -7.65 -10.60
C THR A 17 -26.87 -6.91 -11.92
N GLY A 18 -25.78 -6.39 -12.44
CA GLY A 18 -25.72 -5.76 -13.75
C GLY A 18 -24.95 -6.63 -14.74
N GLY A 19 -25.25 -6.46 -16.03
CA GLY A 19 -24.52 -7.14 -17.11
C GLY A 19 -23.06 -6.69 -17.13
N THR A 20 -22.81 -5.45 -17.56
CA THR A 20 -21.46 -4.88 -17.47
C THR A 20 -21.14 -4.53 -16.03
N ASP A 21 -21.77 -3.46 -15.52
CA ASP A 21 -21.52 -2.94 -14.18
C ASP A 21 -22.73 -3.13 -13.26
N GLY A 22 -22.49 -3.39 -11.97
CA GLY A 22 -23.56 -3.55 -10.99
C GLY A 22 -24.32 -2.25 -10.72
N ILE A 23 -23.62 -1.23 -10.22
CA ILE A 23 -24.14 0.13 -10.01
C ILE A 23 -23.20 1.13 -10.68
N VAL A 24 -23.77 2.11 -11.41
CA VAL A 24 -23.05 3.21 -12.05
C VAL A 24 -23.69 4.52 -11.61
N ALA A 25 -22.93 5.37 -10.93
CA ALA A 25 -23.32 6.68 -10.42
C ALA A 25 -22.38 7.75 -10.99
N LEU A 26 -22.81 8.47 -12.03
CA LEU A 26 -22.01 9.50 -12.70
C LEU A 26 -22.58 10.88 -12.41
N ALA A 27 -21.93 11.62 -11.55
CA ALA A 27 -22.30 12.96 -11.15
C ALA A 27 -21.44 14.02 -11.83
N GLY A 28 -22.04 15.17 -12.14
CA GLY A 28 -21.30 16.37 -12.54
C GLY A 28 -20.73 17.15 -11.34
N ASP A 29 -21.14 16.80 -10.12
CA ASP A 29 -20.73 17.43 -8.86
C ASP A 29 -20.45 16.34 -7.81
N THR A 30 -21.48 15.80 -7.16
CA THR A 30 -21.33 14.84 -6.04
C THR A 30 -21.98 13.49 -6.34
N ALA A 31 -21.30 12.39 -6.03
CA ALA A 31 -21.81 11.03 -6.20
C ALA A 31 -21.79 10.24 -4.90
N SER A 32 -22.88 9.54 -4.59
CA SER A 32 -22.99 8.67 -3.43
C SER A 32 -23.64 7.34 -3.79
N VAL A 33 -23.02 6.23 -3.37
CA VAL A 33 -23.56 4.88 -3.48
C VAL A 33 -23.62 4.25 -2.09
N THR A 34 -24.82 3.98 -1.61
CA THR A 34 -25.10 3.44 -0.27
C THR A 34 -26.18 2.36 -0.28
N GLY A 35 -26.36 1.68 0.85
CA GLY A 35 -27.41 0.66 1.06
C GLY A 35 -26.87 -0.69 1.52
N THR A 36 -27.76 -1.68 1.59
CA THR A 36 -27.47 -3.04 2.12
C THR A 36 -27.66 -4.18 1.10
N GLY A 37 -26.92 -5.29 1.17
CA GLY A 37 -26.98 -6.42 0.21
C GLY A 37 -25.95 -6.41 -0.93
N ASP A 38 -25.87 -7.48 -1.71
CA ASP A 38 -24.72 -7.67 -2.59
C ASP A 38 -24.84 -6.91 -3.92
N VAL A 39 -23.71 -6.49 -4.48
CA VAL A 39 -23.63 -5.83 -5.80
C VAL A 39 -22.68 -6.61 -6.70
N SER A 40 -23.12 -6.96 -7.90
CA SER A 40 -22.30 -7.64 -8.89
C SER A 40 -22.38 -7.00 -10.27
N GLY A 41 -21.22 -6.72 -10.86
CA GLY A 41 -21.04 -6.48 -12.30
C GLY A 41 -20.41 -7.70 -12.94
N THR A 42 -21.01 -8.27 -14.00
CA THR A 42 -20.52 -9.57 -14.51
C THR A 42 -19.28 -9.47 -15.39
N THR A 43 -19.10 -8.36 -16.12
CA THR A 43 -17.92 -8.18 -16.99
C THR A 43 -17.15 -6.89 -16.74
N GLY A 44 -17.73 -5.92 -16.03
CA GLY A 44 -17.10 -4.66 -15.64
C GLY A 44 -17.02 -4.55 -14.13
N ALA A 45 -17.23 -3.35 -13.60
CA ALA A 45 -17.06 -3.10 -12.18
C ALA A 45 -18.31 -3.50 -11.37
N GLY A 46 -18.10 -3.87 -10.10
CA GLY A 46 -19.22 -4.01 -9.18
C GLY A 46 -19.94 -2.67 -8.99
N ILE A 47 -19.17 -1.63 -8.66
CA ILE A 47 -19.65 -0.25 -8.51
C ILE A 47 -18.73 0.71 -9.27
N VAL A 48 -19.31 1.64 -10.01
CA VAL A 48 -18.63 2.82 -10.56
C VAL A 48 -19.27 4.07 -9.95
N ALA A 49 -18.48 4.94 -9.33
CA ALA A 49 -18.93 6.22 -8.78
C ALA A 49 -17.96 7.35 -9.19
N SER A 50 -18.46 8.40 -9.82
CA SER A 50 -17.62 9.51 -10.29
C SER A 50 -18.31 10.86 -10.07
N GLY A 51 -17.54 11.87 -9.67
CA GLY A 51 -17.99 13.23 -9.40
C GLY A 51 -16.84 14.25 -9.48
N VAL A 52 -17.15 15.55 -9.53
CA VAL A 52 -16.14 16.61 -9.44
C VAL A 52 -15.75 16.87 -7.99
N ASN A 53 -16.74 16.91 -7.11
CA ASN A 53 -16.59 17.07 -5.68
C ASN A 53 -16.75 15.71 -5.00
N ASP A 54 -17.39 15.67 -3.84
CA ASP A 54 -17.35 14.49 -2.98
C ASP A 54 -17.93 13.24 -3.66
N VAL A 55 -17.18 12.14 -3.54
CA VAL A 55 -17.59 10.82 -4.00
C VAL A 55 -17.55 9.87 -2.81
N THR A 56 -18.67 9.23 -2.52
CA THR A 56 -18.78 8.28 -1.40
C THR A 56 -19.32 6.94 -1.89
N VAL A 57 -18.61 5.86 -1.58
CA VAL A 57 -19.10 4.49 -1.74
C VAL A 57 -19.05 3.82 -0.36
N ASN A 58 -20.22 3.61 0.24
CA ASN A 58 -20.33 2.95 1.54
C ASN A 58 -21.43 1.89 1.47
N ARG A 59 -21.03 0.67 1.12
CA ARG A 59 -21.96 -0.41 0.79
C ARG A 59 -21.86 -1.55 1.80
N ASP A 60 -22.97 -1.83 2.48
CA ASP A 60 -23.07 -2.93 3.43
C ASP A 60 -23.55 -4.21 2.74
N GLY A 61 -22.65 -4.84 1.99
CA GLY A 61 -22.87 -6.09 1.27
C GLY A 61 -21.69 -6.38 0.36
N THR A 62 -21.53 -7.63 -0.08
CA THR A 62 -20.34 -7.97 -0.87
C THR A 62 -20.41 -7.29 -2.23
N VAL A 63 -19.29 -6.74 -2.70
CA VAL A 63 -19.20 -6.13 -4.03
C VAL A 63 -18.27 -6.96 -4.90
N THR A 64 -18.73 -7.35 -6.09
CA THR A 64 -17.95 -8.16 -7.02
C THR A 64 -18.01 -7.59 -8.43
N GLY A 65 -16.86 -7.36 -9.04
CA GLY A 65 -16.74 -7.03 -10.46
C GLY A 65 -15.95 -8.06 -11.25
N GLY A 66 -16.28 -8.16 -12.54
CA GLY A 66 -15.52 -8.90 -13.52
C GLY A 66 -14.17 -8.27 -13.82
N THR A 67 -14.05 -6.94 -13.77
CA THR A 67 -12.76 -6.24 -13.76
C THR A 67 -12.41 -5.82 -12.34
N ASP A 68 -13.11 -4.81 -11.83
CA ASP A 68 -12.80 -4.12 -10.58
C ASP A 68 -13.96 -4.26 -9.59
N GLY A 69 -13.69 -4.40 -8.31
CA GLY A 69 -14.77 -4.44 -7.32
C GLY A 69 -15.48 -3.09 -7.28
N ILE A 70 -14.73 -2.03 -6.97
CA ILE A 70 -15.21 -0.65 -6.90
C ILE A 70 -14.24 0.24 -7.67
N VAL A 71 -14.78 1.07 -8.57
CA VAL A 71 -14.08 2.20 -9.19
C VAL A 71 -14.71 3.48 -8.68
N ALA A 72 -13.92 4.32 -8.01
CA ALA A 72 -14.33 5.62 -7.50
C ALA A 72 -13.38 6.70 -8.02
N GLU A 73 -13.94 7.81 -8.51
CA GLU A 73 -13.14 8.92 -9.06
C GLU A 73 -13.69 10.28 -8.61
N THR A 74 -12.82 11.16 -8.13
CA THR A 74 -13.15 12.58 -7.87
C THR A 74 -12.13 13.50 -8.55
N VAL A 75 -12.46 14.79 -8.65
CA VAL A 75 -11.50 15.83 -9.04
C VAL A 75 -10.99 16.54 -7.78
N ASP A 76 -11.84 17.33 -7.13
CA ASP A 76 -11.45 18.28 -6.09
C ASP A 76 -12.02 17.94 -4.69
N GLY A 77 -13.01 17.04 -4.62
CA GLY A 77 -13.69 16.69 -3.37
C GLY A 77 -13.06 15.53 -2.61
N ALA A 78 -13.67 15.16 -1.48
CA ALA A 78 -13.26 13.97 -0.77
C ALA A 78 -13.82 12.72 -1.45
N LEU A 79 -12.95 11.78 -1.80
CA LEU A 79 -13.31 10.43 -2.21
C LEU A 79 -13.18 9.50 -1.02
N VAL A 80 -14.29 8.87 -0.64
CA VAL A 80 -14.36 7.92 0.47
C VAL A 80 -14.95 6.60 -0.03
N VAL A 81 -14.19 5.51 0.09
CA VAL A 81 -14.67 4.14 -0.12
C VAL A 81 -14.56 3.37 1.19
N THR A 82 -15.68 2.89 1.71
CA THR A 82 -15.73 2.03 2.90
C THR A 82 -16.11 0.61 2.48
N ALA A 83 -15.14 -0.30 2.53
CA ALA A 83 -15.31 -1.73 2.36
C ALA A 83 -15.88 -2.35 3.65
N VAL A 84 -17.18 -2.18 3.87
CA VAL A 84 -17.87 -2.75 5.05
C VAL A 84 -17.78 -4.28 5.02
N GLN A 85 -18.11 -4.86 3.86
CA GLN A 85 -18.03 -6.28 3.54
C GLN A 85 -17.01 -6.50 2.42
N ASP A 86 -16.82 -7.76 2.02
CA ASP A 86 -15.80 -8.13 1.05
C ASP A 86 -16.01 -7.46 -0.32
N VAL A 87 -14.92 -6.99 -0.89
CA VAL A 87 -14.85 -6.38 -2.23
C VAL A 87 -13.92 -7.23 -3.10
N THR A 88 -14.36 -7.59 -4.29
CA THR A 88 -13.59 -8.44 -5.22
C THR A 88 -13.61 -7.86 -6.64
N GLY A 89 -12.44 -7.50 -7.14
CA GLY A 89 -12.17 -7.35 -8.57
C GLY A 89 -11.51 -8.63 -9.09
N THR A 90 -11.96 -9.15 -10.22
CA THR A 90 -11.46 -10.45 -10.71
C THR A 90 -10.16 -10.33 -11.49
N THR A 91 -10.01 -9.28 -12.32
CA THR A 91 -8.81 -9.08 -13.15
C THR A 91 -8.11 -7.74 -12.92
N GLY A 92 -8.82 -6.77 -12.35
CA GLY A 92 -8.29 -5.45 -12.02
C GLY A 92 -8.17 -5.26 -10.51
N ALA A 93 -8.49 -4.07 -10.03
CA ALA A 93 -8.39 -3.74 -8.63
C ALA A 93 -9.58 -4.27 -7.82
N GLY A 94 -9.36 -4.68 -6.57
CA GLY A 94 -10.47 -4.80 -5.63
C GLY A 94 -11.15 -3.44 -5.45
N ILE A 95 -10.37 -2.42 -5.15
CA ILE A 95 -10.82 -1.02 -5.07
C ILE A 95 -9.82 -0.15 -5.83
N GLU A 96 -10.31 0.60 -6.82
CA GLU A 96 -9.62 1.69 -7.47
C GLU A 96 -10.25 3.01 -7.02
N ALA A 97 -9.46 3.87 -6.37
CA ALA A 97 -9.89 5.13 -5.80
C ALA A 97 -8.94 6.26 -6.21
N GLU A 98 -9.40 7.15 -7.08
CA GLU A 98 -8.55 8.18 -7.70
C GLU A 98 -9.12 9.59 -7.51
N ALA A 99 -8.28 10.52 -7.06
CA ALA A 99 -8.55 11.95 -7.03
C ALA A 99 -7.57 12.70 -7.95
N VAL A 100 -8.03 13.19 -9.10
CA VAL A 100 -7.16 13.79 -10.14
C VAL A 100 -6.85 15.27 -9.92
N GLY A 101 -7.47 15.94 -8.95
CA GLY A 101 -7.30 17.35 -8.60
C GLY A 101 -6.82 17.56 -7.16
N THR A 102 -7.53 18.39 -6.39
CA THR A 102 -7.19 18.65 -4.98
C THR A 102 -7.84 17.69 -3.98
N GLY A 103 -8.60 16.72 -4.48
CA GLY A 103 -9.34 15.80 -3.66
C GLY A 103 -8.48 14.92 -2.75
N THR A 104 -9.03 14.55 -1.60
CA THR A 104 -8.43 13.54 -0.71
C THR A 104 -9.00 12.17 -1.03
N VAL A 105 -8.20 11.12 -0.85
CA VAL A 105 -8.65 9.73 -1.02
C VAL A 105 -8.58 9.00 0.31
N THR A 106 -9.70 8.43 0.72
CA THR A 106 -9.80 7.54 1.88
C THR A 106 -10.41 6.22 1.45
N VAL A 107 -9.68 5.13 1.68
CA VAL A 107 -10.19 3.76 1.57
C VAL A 107 -10.11 3.13 2.95
N ASP A 108 -11.23 2.72 3.53
CA ASP A 108 -11.28 2.10 4.86
C ASP A 108 -12.22 0.87 4.90
N GLY A 109 -12.30 0.22 6.06
CA GLY A 109 -13.30 -0.82 6.31
C GLY A 109 -12.76 -2.13 6.87
N ALA A 110 -13.69 -3.03 7.19
CA ALA A 110 -13.41 -4.32 7.82
C ALA A 110 -13.45 -5.50 6.82
N GLY A 111 -14.06 -5.30 5.65
CA GLY A 111 -14.13 -6.30 4.59
C GLY A 111 -12.77 -6.63 3.99
N ALA A 112 -12.64 -7.87 3.52
CA ALA A 112 -11.48 -8.25 2.72
C ALA A 112 -11.57 -7.61 1.33
N VAL A 113 -10.44 -7.13 0.81
CA VAL A 113 -10.36 -6.55 -0.53
C VAL A 113 -9.44 -7.42 -1.37
N THR A 114 -9.99 -8.01 -2.42
CA THR A 114 -9.24 -8.86 -3.35
C THR A 114 -9.29 -8.27 -4.75
N GLY A 115 -8.15 -8.15 -5.40
CA GLY A 115 -8.07 -7.88 -6.83
C GLY A 115 -7.17 -8.87 -7.56
N GLY A 116 -7.25 -8.83 -8.88
CA GLY A 116 -6.30 -9.51 -9.75
C GLY A 116 -4.94 -8.85 -9.63
N LEU A 117 -4.83 -7.64 -10.20
CA LEU A 117 -3.60 -6.85 -10.21
C LEU A 117 -3.38 -6.10 -8.89
N GLU A 118 -4.39 -5.39 -8.39
CA GLU A 118 -4.28 -4.64 -7.13
C GLU A 118 -5.35 -5.03 -6.12
N GLY A 119 -5.00 -5.26 -4.86
CA GLY A 119 -6.04 -5.31 -3.83
C GLY A 119 -6.71 -3.95 -3.71
N ILE A 120 -5.93 -2.94 -3.34
CA ILE A 120 -6.36 -1.55 -3.23
C ILE A 120 -5.39 -0.66 -4.01
N PHE A 121 -5.90 0.15 -4.94
CA PHE A 121 -5.20 1.26 -5.55
C PHE A 121 -5.85 2.57 -5.08
N ALA A 122 -5.08 3.41 -4.39
CA ALA A 122 -5.52 4.70 -3.88
C ALA A 122 -4.55 5.80 -4.32
N GLN A 123 -5.02 6.75 -5.11
CA GLN A 123 -4.20 7.83 -5.66
C GLN A 123 -4.84 9.20 -5.48
N ALA A 124 -4.07 10.18 -5.03
CA ALA A 124 -4.42 11.59 -5.13
C ALA A 124 -3.37 12.36 -5.92
N GLN A 125 -3.80 13.35 -6.69
CA GLN A 125 -2.87 14.23 -7.39
C GLN A 125 -2.16 15.14 -6.39
N THR A 126 -2.88 15.83 -5.51
CA THR A 126 -2.30 16.72 -4.47
C THR A 126 -2.83 16.52 -3.06
N GLY A 127 -4.01 15.91 -2.91
CA GLY A 127 -4.61 15.67 -1.59
C GLY A 127 -3.98 14.51 -0.84
N ALA A 128 -4.40 14.34 0.41
CA ALA A 128 -3.95 13.24 1.26
C ALA A 128 -4.52 11.91 0.76
N VAL A 129 -3.77 10.84 0.97
CA VAL A 129 -4.21 9.46 0.72
C VAL A 129 -4.17 8.71 2.03
N THR A 130 -5.28 8.07 2.39
CA THR A 130 -5.38 7.20 3.56
C THR A 130 -5.98 5.86 3.16
N VAL A 131 -5.23 4.78 3.36
CA VAL A 131 -5.74 3.41 3.27
C VAL A 131 -5.70 2.80 4.66
N SER A 132 -6.84 2.40 5.21
CA SER A 132 -6.89 1.88 6.57
C SER A 132 -7.89 0.73 6.75
N GLY A 133 -7.92 0.14 7.95
CA GLY A 133 -8.95 -0.83 8.33
C GLY A 133 -8.41 -2.19 8.77
N THR A 134 -9.31 -3.18 8.90
CA THR A 134 -9.00 -4.49 9.53
C THR A 134 -9.12 -5.74 8.66
N GLY A 135 -9.81 -5.71 7.51
CA GLY A 135 -9.90 -6.88 6.61
C GLY A 135 -8.58 -7.26 5.91
N ALA A 136 -8.55 -8.34 5.14
CA ALA A 136 -7.36 -8.65 4.34
C ALA A 136 -7.26 -7.77 3.07
N SER A 137 -6.07 -7.64 2.50
CA SER A 137 -5.85 -7.07 1.16
C SER A 137 -5.04 -8.04 0.33
N THR A 138 -5.56 -8.45 -0.83
CA THR A 138 -4.98 -9.52 -1.66
C THR A 138 -4.90 -9.12 -3.12
N ALA A 139 -3.74 -9.32 -3.74
CA ALA A 139 -3.57 -9.37 -5.19
C ALA A 139 -3.32 -10.83 -5.64
N THR A 140 -4.02 -11.31 -6.66
CA THR A 140 -3.97 -12.73 -7.07
C THR A 140 -3.11 -13.00 -8.30
N ASP A 141 -2.89 -11.99 -9.15
CA ASP A 141 -2.24 -12.15 -10.44
C ASP A 141 -0.73 -11.90 -10.35
N ALA A 142 -0.01 -12.34 -11.39
CA ALA A 142 1.41 -12.04 -11.57
C ALA A 142 1.66 -10.53 -11.58
N ASP A 143 2.80 -10.11 -11.03
CA ASP A 143 3.19 -8.70 -10.87
C ASP A 143 2.21 -7.86 -10.00
N GLY A 144 1.23 -8.49 -9.35
CA GLY A 144 0.20 -7.80 -8.58
C GLY A 144 0.69 -7.20 -7.26
N VAL A 145 0.07 -6.10 -6.84
CA VAL A 145 0.39 -5.38 -5.60
C VAL A 145 -0.82 -5.33 -4.68
N ALA A 146 -0.72 -5.85 -3.46
CA ALA A 146 -1.89 -5.92 -2.59
C ALA A 146 -2.41 -4.53 -2.17
N ILE A 147 -1.53 -3.55 -1.93
CA ILE A 147 -1.91 -2.16 -1.67
C ILE A 147 -0.94 -1.19 -2.36
N THR A 148 -1.47 -0.28 -3.17
CA THR A 148 -0.75 0.83 -3.77
C THR A 148 -1.36 2.16 -3.32
N GLY A 149 -0.57 3.00 -2.67
CA GLY A 149 -0.93 4.37 -2.27
C GLY A 149 -0.02 5.39 -2.94
N VAL A 150 -0.59 6.41 -3.59
CA VAL A 150 0.19 7.38 -4.38
C VAL A 150 -0.27 8.81 -4.17
N ILE A 151 0.66 9.71 -3.85
CA ILE A 151 0.50 11.16 -4.07
C ILE A 151 1.40 11.55 -5.23
N ALA A 152 0.80 11.98 -6.34
CA ALA A 152 1.50 12.08 -7.62
C ALA A 152 2.21 13.43 -7.88
N ASP A 153 1.76 14.54 -7.25
CA ASP A 153 2.37 15.86 -7.46
C ASP A 153 3.53 16.11 -6.48
N GLY A 154 4.69 16.47 -7.03
CA GLY A 154 5.86 16.87 -6.25
C GLY A 154 5.68 18.17 -5.44
N ALA A 155 4.70 19.00 -5.79
CA ALA A 155 4.34 20.21 -5.05
C ALA A 155 3.35 19.94 -3.90
N ALA A 156 2.83 18.72 -3.77
CA ALA A 156 1.90 18.38 -2.71
C ALA A 156 2.56 18.50 -1.33
N THR A 157 1.75 18.84 -0.33
CA THR A 157 2.17 18.91 1.09
C THR A 157 1.40 17.91 1.95
N ALA A 158 0.57 17.08 1.32
CA ALA A 158 -0.32 16.16 1.98
C ALA A 158 0.38 14.85 2.32
N ASP A 159 -0.13 14.20 3.37
CA ASP A 159 0.42 12.95 3.87
C ASP A 159 -0.18 11.75 3.14
N LEU A 160 0.65 10.73 2.96
CA LEU A 160 0.25 9.39 2.53
C LEU A 160 0.32 8.46 3.75
N LEU A 161 -0.83 7.89 4.12
CA LEU A 161 -0.96 6.93 5.21
C LEU A 161 -1.52 5.61 4.69
N ILE A 162 -0.83 4.51 4.99
CA ILE A 162 -1.35 3.15 4.88
C ILE A 162 -1.30 2.55 6.29
N ASP A 163 -2.45 2.36 6.93
CA ASP A 163 -2.58 1.75 8.27
C ASP A 163 -3.56 0.56 8.21
N ARG A 164 -3.05 -0.57 7.70
CA ARG A 164 -3.86 -1.74 7.40
C ARG A 164 -3.47 -2.91 8.30
N SER A 165 -4.43 -3.39 9.09
CA SER A 165 -4.17 -4.37 10.14
C SER A 165 -4.47 -5.83 9.79
N GLY A 166 -5.24 -6.10 8.74
CA GLY A 166 -5.42 -7.47 8.27
C GLY A 166 -4.22 -7.96 7.45
N ALA A 167 -4.23 -9.24 7.09
CA ALA A 167 -3.17 -9.83 6.28
C ALA A 167 -3.12 -9.18 4.88
N ILE A 168 -1.91 -8.93 4.40
CA ILE A 168 -1.62 -8.34 3.10
C ILE A 168 -0.90 -9.41 2.28
N THR A 169 -1.44 -9.79 1.13
CA THR A 169 -0.89 -10.92 0.36
C THR A 169 -0.86 -10.63 -1.13
N ALA A 170 0.30 -10.82 -1.76
CA ALA A 170 0.42 -10.81 -3.21
C ALA A 170 0.84 -12.20 -3.68
N GLN A 171 0.02 -12.82 -4.53
CA GLN A 171 0.17 -14.22 -4.91
C GLN A 171 0.91 -14.47 -6.23
N GLY A 172 1.23 -13.40 -6.96
CA GLY A 172 1.85 -13.46 -8.27
C GLY A 172 3.35 -13.74 -8.26
N SER A 173 3.86 -14.32 -9.35
CA SER A 173 5.28 -14.31 -9.72
C SER A 173 5.71 -12.94 -10.26
N GLY A 174 7.02 -12.67 -10.37
CA GLY A 174 7.54 -11.44 -10.98
C GLY A 174 7.67 -10.30 -9.98
N ALA A 175 7.36 -9.06 -10.38
CA ALA A 175 7.54 -7.86 -9.57
C ALA A 175 6.43 -7.62 -8.52
N SER A 176 5.70 -8.67 -8.13
CA SER A 176 4.62 -8.61 -7.14
C SER A 176 5.04 -7.92 -5.85
N GLY A 177 4.13 -7.16 -5.22
CA GLY A 177 4.45 -6.37 -4.03
C GLY A 177 3.38 -6.49 -2.94
N GLY A 178 3.79 -6.39 -1.67
CA GLY A 178 2.82 -6.32 -0.58
C GLY A 178 2.20 -4.93 -0.51
N ILE A 179 3.03 -3.94 -0.19
CA ILE A 179 2.64 -2.54 -0.09
C ILE A 179 3.59 -1.68 -0.93
N VAL A 180 3.03 -0.77 -1.74
CA VAL A 180 3.76 0.29 -2.43
C VAL A 180 3.17 1.64 -2.01
N ALA A 181 3.96 2.47 -1.34
CA ALA A 181 3.60 3.80 -0.89
C ALA A 181 4.53 4.84 -1.51
N LEU A 182 4.03 5.68 -2.40
CA LEU A 182 4.80 6.69 -3.12
C LEU A 182 4.25 8.08 -2.87
N ASN A 183 5.03 8.96 -2.25
CA ASN A 183 4.68 10.37 -2.09
C ASN A 183 5.68 11.24 -2.86
N ALA A 184 5.23 11.80 -3.99
CA ALA A 184 6.05 12.73 -4.75
C ALA A 184 6.28 14.04 -3.98
N GLY A 185 5.32 14.42 -3.14
CA GLY A 185 5.28 15.65 -2.37
C GLY A 185 6.09 15.64 -1.08
N SER A 186 5.92 16.71 -0.32
CA SER A 186 6.66 17.03 0.91
C SER A 186 5.96 16.56 2.19
N GLY A 187 4.74 16.03 2.10
CA GLY A 187 4.08 15.41 3.24
C GLY A 187 4.71 14.09 3.64
N ALA A 188 4.37 13.59 4.81
CA ALA A 188 4.92 12.34 5.32
C ALA A 188 4.39 11.13 4.51
N THR A 189 5.21 10.08 4.45
CA THR A 189 4.78 8.75 3.99
C THR A 189 4.84 7.80 5.17
N THR A 190 3.69 7.29 5.60
CA THR A 190 3.59 6.41 6.77
C THR A 190 2.94 5.09 6.38
N VAL A 191 3.62 3.99 6.63
CA VAL A 191 3.11 2.63 6.46
C VAL A 191 3.10 1.95 7.83
N ILE A 192 1.94 1.50 8.27
CA ILE A 192 1.73 0.75 9.51
C ILE A 192 0.99 -0.53 9.12
N THR A 193 1.56 -1.66 9.51
CA THR A 193 0.92 -2.96 9.36
C THR A 193 1.04 -3.76 10.65
N THR A 194 -0.03 -4.48 10.99
CA THR A 194 -0.04 -5.44 12.10
C THR A 194 -0.31 -6.86 11.65
N GLY A 195 -1.03 -7.03 10.53
CA GLY A 195 -1.13 -8.30 9.83
C GLY A 195 0.19 -8.65 9.13
N ALA A 196 0.32 -9.92 8.75
CA ALA A 196 1.48 -10.34 7.96
C ALA A 196 1.42 -9.72 6.55
N VAL A 197 2.58 -9.39 6.00
CA VAL A 197 2.76 -8.97 4.60
C VAL A 197 3.51 -10.07 3.88
N LEU A 198 2.81 -10.84 3.04
CA LEU A 198 3.34 -12.08 2.47
C LEU A 198 3.28 -12.05 0.96
N LEU A 199 4.41 -12.26 0.31
CA LEU A 199 4.48 -12.59 -1.10
C LEU A 199 4.52 -14.12 -1.18
N SER A 200 3.51 -14.74 -1.80
CA SER A 200 3.39 -16.20 -1.73
C SER A 200 4.30 -16.95 -2.72
N ASP A 201 4.99 -16.23 -3.61
CA ASP A 201 5.95 -16.79 -4.55
C ASP A 201 7.38 -16.37 -4.19
N ALA A 202 8.21 -17.36 -3.83
CA ALA A 202 9.63 -17.19 -3.55
C ALA A 202 10.44 -16.70 -4.78
N GLY A 203 9.87 -16.78 -5.98
CA GLY A 203 10.45 -16.21 -7.20
C GLY A 203 10.09 -14.75 -7.46
N SER A 204 9.36 -14.08 -6.56
CA SER A 204 9.05 -12.67 -6.73
C SER A 204 10.32 -11.80 -6.61
N THR A 205 10.43 -10.80 -7.46
CA THR A 205 11.49 -9.78 -7.42
C THR A 205 11.02 -8.48 -6.77
N GLY A 206 9.78 -8.41 -6.29
CA GLY A 206 9.25 -7.20 -5.65
C GLY A 206 9.54 -7.14 -4.16
N ALA A 207 9.09 -6.04 -3.54
CA ALA A 207 9.28 -5.79 -2.12
C ALA A 207 8.06 -6.22 -1.30
N GLY A 208 8.30 -6.67 -0.06
CA GLY A 208 7.22 -6.80 0.93
C GLY A 208 6.57 -5.44 1.17
N ILE A 209 7.38 -4.45 1.54
CA ILE A 209 6.95 -3.06 1.71
C ILE A 209 7.93 -2.15 0.97
N LEU A 210 7.42 -1.30 0.08
CA LEU A 210 8.15 -0.20 -0.56
C LEU A 210 7.52 1.12 -0.15
N ALA A 211 8.26 1.98 0.56
CA ALA A 211 7.81 3.31 0.97
C ALA A 211 8.81 4.38 0.50
N GLN A 212 8.37 5.30 -0.36
CA GLN A 212 9.25 6.33 -0.93
C GLN A 212 8.62 7.71 -0.84
N GLY A 213 9.39 8.67 -0.32
CA GLY A 213 9.06 10.10 -0.29
C GLY A 213 10.10 10.90 -1.07
N THR A 214 9.72 11.52 -2.19
CA THR A 214 10.68 12.27 -3.03
C THR A 214 10.67 13.78 -2.81
N GLY A 215 9.69 14.33 -2.09
CA GLY A 215 9.55 15.78 -1.89
C GLY A 215 10.06 16.32 -0.56
N GLY A 216 10.89 15.57 0.19
CA GLY A 216 11.44 16.04 1.47
C GLY A 216 10.69 15.62 2.73
N GLY A 217 9.56 14.93 2.58
CA GLY A 217 8.79 14.41 3.70
C GLY A 217 9.45 13.23 4.41
N ALA A 218 9.14 13.04 5.69
CA ALA A 218 9.61 11.87 6.43
C ALA A 218 8.96 10.58 5.89
N VAL A 219 9.70 9.47 5.92
CA VAL A 219 9.21 8.13 5.57
C VAL A 219 9.29 7.25 6.81
N ALA A 220 8.14 6.70 7.21
CA ALA A 220 8.03 5.84 8.39
C ALA A 220 7.36 4.52 8.02
N VAL A 221 8.02 3.41 8.30
CA VAL A 221 7.49 2.06 8.14
C VAL A 221 7.47 1.37 9.49
N THR A 222 6.30 0.93 9.94
CA THR A 222 6.11 0.11 11.15
C THR A 222 5.46 -1.20 10.75
N ALA A 223 6.26 -2.27 10.72
CA ALA A 223 5.81 -3.61 10.37
C ALA A 223 5.74 -4.50 11.63
N ASN A 224 4.58 -4.54 12.28
CA ASN A 224 4.38 -5.35 13.49
C ASN A 224 4.09 -6.82 13.18
N GLY A 225 3.52 -7.13 12.01
CA GLY A 225 3.36 -8.48 11.50
C GLY A 225 4.61 -8.98 10.77
N ALA A 226 4.68 -10.29 10.53
CA ALA A 226 5.78 -10.88 9.76
C ALA A 226 5.77 -10.31 8.33
N VAL A 227 6.95 -10.08 7.76
CA VAL A 227 7.10 -9.62 6.38
C VAL A 227 7.91 -10.64 5.60
N ASP A 228 7.33 -11.15 4.52
CA ASP A 228 7.96 -12.05 3.56
C ASP A 228 7.90 -11.38 2.18
N GLY A 229 8.94 -10.60 1.84
CA GLY A 229 9.16 -10.02 0.51
C GLY A 229 9.79 -11.00 -0.48
N GLY A 230 9.88 -10.60 -1.75
CA GLY A 230 10.54 -11.40 -2.78
C GLY A 230 12.04 -11.11 -2.82
N ALA A 231 12.39 -9.95 -3.40
CA ALA A 231 13.77 -9.46 -3.42
C ALA A 231 14.14 -8.69 -2.15
N THR A 232 13.22 -7.87 -1.62
CA THR A 232 13.50 -7.04 -0.44
C THR A 232 12.35 -7.17 0.56
N GLY A 233 12.65 -7.31 1.85
CA GLY A 233 11.62 -7.31 2.89
C GLY A 233 10.95 -5.93 3.00
N ILE A 234 11.73 -4.93 3.39
CA ILE A 234 11.31 -3.53 3.51
C ILE A 234 12.30 -2.62 2.78
N ALA A 235 11.82 -1.84 1.82
CA ALA A 235 12.55 -0.77 1.17
C ALA A 235 11.94 0.59 1.55
N ALA A 236 12.70 1.48 2.17
CA ALA A 236 12.24 2.81 2.58
C ALA A 236 13.22 3.92 2.15
N GLY A 237 12.72 4.95 1.46
CA GLY A 237 13.58 5.99 0.87
C GLY A 237 13.02 7.40 1.00
N ALA A 238 13.83 8.34 1.49
CA ALA A 238 13.50 9.76 1.55
C ALA A 238 14.55 10.62 0.84
N VAL A 239 14.11 11.49 -0.05
CA VAL A 239 14.93 12.52 -0.73
C VAL A 239 14.86 13.81 0.09
N GLY A 240 15.95 14.58 0.12
CA GLY A 240 16.06 15.79 0.96
C GLY A 240 16.13 15.50 2.46
N ALA A 241 15.58 16.39 3.29
CA ALA A 241 15.76 16.38 4.74
C ALA A 241 14.86 15.41 5.53
N GLY A 242 14.01 14.65 4.82
CA GLY A 242 13.09 13.69 5.45
C GLY A 242 13.84 12.56 6.14
N THR A 243 13.48 12.25 7.38
CA THR A 243 14.01 11.08 8.08
C THR A 243 13.39 9.80 7.52
N VAL A 244 14.19 8.74 7.35
CA VAL A 244 13.70 7.39 7.10
C VAL A 244 13.68 6.63 8.43
N SER A 245 12.52 6.11 8.83
CA SER A 245 12.39 5.28 10.02
C SER A 245 11.75 3.94 9.69
N VAL A 246 12.36 2.85 10.14
CA VAL A 246 11.83 1.50 9.99
C VAL A 246 11.78 0.83 11.35
N THR A 247 10.60 0.38 11.76
CA THR A 247 10.39 -0.40 12.98
C THR A 247 9.80 -1.74 12.62
N THR A 248 10.44 -2.83 13.02
CA THR A 248 9.90 -4.18 12.88
C THR A 248 9.45 -4.68 14.25
N GLY A 249 8.28 -5.33 14.31
CA GLY A 249 7.77 -5.95 15.54
C GLY A 249 7.87 -7.48 15.51
N ALA A 250 7.83 -8.07 14.32
CA ALA A 250 7.98 -9.50 14.08
C ALA A 250 9.15 -9.77 13.12
N ALA A 251 9.41 -11.05 12.86
CA ALA A 251 10.50 -11.45 12.00
C ALA A 251 10.27 -11.10 10.52
N LEU A 252 11.35 -10.79 9.81
CA LEU A 252 11.43 -10.60 8.37
C LEU A 252 12.11 -11.82 7.75
N GLY A 253 11.51 -12.42 6.72
CA GLY A 253 12.13 -13.52 5.95
C GLY A 253 12.12 -14.87 6.67
N ALA A 254 11.24 -15.05 7.67
CA ALA A 254 11.20 -16.27 8.48
C ALA A 254 10.66 -17.52 7.74
N GLY A 255 9.93 -17.33 6.63
CA GLY A 255 9.44 -18.42 5.78
C GLY A 255 10.45 -18.74 4.69
N THR A 256 10.75 -17.73 3.87
CA THR A 256 11.81 -17.73 2.86
C THR A 256 12.69 -16.50 3.06
N ALA A 257 14.01 -16.69 3.05
CA ALA A 257 14.91 -15.55 3.03
C ALA A 257 14.73 -14.79 1.71
N PHE A 258 14.89 -13.46 1.77
CA PHE A 258 14.81 -12.62 0.58
C PHE A 258 16.02 -12.85 -0.31
N VAL A 259 15.85 -12.86 -1.63
CA VAL A 259 17.00 -12.96 -2.56
C VAL A 259 17.94 -11.75 -2.43
N GLY A 260 17.41 -10.60 -2.00
CA GLY A 260 18.15 -9.38 -1.71
C GLY A 260 18.14 -9.03 -0.22
N ASN A 261 17.91 -7.76 0.10
CA ASN A 261 18.11 -7.24 1.46
C ASN A 261 16.89 -7.45 2.37
N GLY A 262 17.13 -7.63 3.67
CA GLY A 262 16.04 -7.65 4.66
C GLY A 262 15.38 -6.29 4.81
N ILE A 263 16.19 -5.30 5.16
CA ILE A 263 15.80 -3.90 5.21
C ILE A 263 16.77 -3.12 4.32
N GLU A 264 16.23 -2.34 3.39
CA GLU A 264 16.96 -1.37 2.59
C GLU A 264 16.44 0.04 2.91
N THR A 265 17.35 0.94 3.29
CA THR A 265 17.00 2.34 3.55
C THR A 265 17.91 3.31 2.85
N VAL A 266 17.35 4.39 2.32
CA VAL A 266 18.10 5.49 1.71
C VAL A 266 17.54 6.82 2.19
N ALA A 267 18.31 7.57 2.96
CA ALA A 267 18.04 8.97 3.28
C ALA A 267 19.08 9.86 2.59
N GLU A 268 18.65 10.95 1.94
CA GLU A 268 19.60 11.92 1.39
C GLU A 268 20.18 12.78 2.51
N ASP A 269 19.46 13.78 3.02
CA ASP A 269 19.97 14.67 4.07
C ASP A 269 19.45 14.32 5.48
N GLY A 270 18.37 13.54 5.57
CA GLY A 270 17.75 13.13 6.83
C GLY A 270 18.40 11.91 7.47
N ASP A 271 18.04 11.65 8.73
CA ASP A 271 18.51 10.48 9.47
C ASP A 271 17.80 9.20 9.01
N THR A 272 18.52 8.08 9.09
CA THR A 272 17.98 6.73 8.99
C THR A 272 17.93 6.10 10.38
N VAL A 273 16.74 5.69 10.83
CA VAL A 273 16.53 5.07 12.15
C VAL A 273 15.84 3.72 11.99
N ILE A 274 16.54 2.64 12.33
CA ILE A 274 16.02 1.26 12.26
C ILE A 274 15.90 0.71 13.68
N THR A 275 14.70 0.24 14.04
CA THR A 275 14.40 -0.39 15.33
C THR A 275 13.89 -1.82 15.14
N LEU A 276 14.61 -2.79 15.70
CA LEU A 276 14.37 -4.21 15.51
C LEU A 276 13.65 -4.83 16.73
N GLY A 277 12.40 -5.23 16.53
CA GLY A 277 11.63 -6.03 17.48
C GLY A 277 11.68 -7.53 17.20
N GLY A 278 11.93 -7.93 15.94
CA GLY A 278 12.07 -9.33 15.52
C GLY A 278 13.32 -9.57 14.69
N ASP A 279 13.64 -10.86 14.48
CA ASP A 279 14.81 -11.29 13.70
C ASP A 279 14.66 -10.95 12.21
N ILE A 280 15.78 -10.71 11.52
CA ILE A 280 15.84 -10.50 10.07
C ILE A 280 16.68 -11.61 9.43
N PHE A 281 16.12 -12.20 8.37
CA PHE A 281 16.79 -13.18 7.52
C PHE A 281 16.75 -12.71 6.06
N ALA A 282 17.91 -12.66 5.42
CA ALA A 282 18.08 -12.27 4.03
C ALA A 282 19.23 -13.07 3.40
N ASP A 283 19.17 -13.31 2.09
CA ASP A 283 20.28 -13.93 1.34
C ASP A 283 21.34 -12.89 0.97
N ALA A 284 21.03 -11.59 0.91
CA ALA A 284 22.04 -10.53 0.77
C ALA A 284 22.36 -9.90 2.13
N ASP A 285 22.27 -8.57 2.26
CA ASP A 285 22.42 -7.92 3.56
C ASP A 285 21.15 -8.09 4.40
N GLY A 286 21.28 -8.44 5.67
CA GLY A 286 20.14 -8.37 6.59
C GLY A 286 19.60 -6.93 6.67
N ILE A 287 20.51 -5.95 6.80
CA ILE A 287 20.20 -4.52 6.73
C ILE A 287 21.22 -3.83 5.83
N ASN A 288 20.75 -3.11 4.82
CA ASN A 288 21.51 -2.15 4.04
C ASN A 288 20.97 -0.73 4.28
N ALA A 289 21.71 0.08 5.03
CA ALA A 289 21.29 1.42 5.43
C ALA A 289 22.22 2.51 4.93
N VAL A 290 21.67 3.43 4.13
CA VAL A 290 22.42 4.51 3.48
C VAL A 290 21.89 5.87 3.90
N ALA A 291 22.79 6.75 4.35
CA ALA A 291 22.55 8.19 4.49
C ALA A 291 23.59 8.96 3.67
N THR A 292 23.22 9.49 2.51
CA THR A 292 24.20 10.03 1.52
C THR A 292 24.63 11.47 1.77
N GLY A 293 23.87 12.22 2.57
CA GLY A 293 24.08 13.61 2.93
C GLY A 293 24.46 13.78 4.40
N THR A 294 23.77 14.69 5.10
CA THR A 294 24.13 15.05 6.49
C THR A 294 23.61 14.11 7.58
N GLY A 295 22.68 13.22 7.24
CA GLY A 295 22.04 12.33 8.20
C GLY A 295 22.97 11.32 8.86
N ALA A 296 22.55 10.85 10.03
CA ALA A 296 23.12 9.69 10.70
C ALA A 296 22.33 8.42 10.38
N VAL A 297 22.98 7.25 10.52
CA VAL A 297 22.29 5.96 10.54
C VAL A 297 22.31 5.43 11.96
N THR A 298 21.16 5.03 12.49
CA THR A 298 21.03 4.41 13.81
C THR A 298 20.28 3.11 13.68
N VAL A 299 20.90 2.00 14.10
CA VAL A 299 20.25 0.68 14.19
C VAL A 299 20.22 0.24 15.64
N THR A 300 19.03 -0.04 16.17
CA THR A 300 18.84 -0.51 17.55
C THR A 300 17.82 -1.64 17.60
N GLY A 301 17.75 -2.38 18.70
CA GLY A 301 16.72 -3.40 18.90
C GLY A 301 17.27 -4.68 19.51
N ALA A 302 16.38 -5.66 19.64
CA ALA A 302 16.68 -6.98 20.21
C ALA A 302 16.72 -8.11 19.18
N GLY A 303 16.23 -7.87 17.96
CA GLY A 303 16.24 -8.85 16.87
C GLY A 303 17.66 -9.16 16.38
N ASN A 304 17.90 -10.42 16.04
CA ASN A 304 19.11 -10.84 15.34
C ASN A 304 19.02 -10.43 13.87
N VAL A 305 20.17 -10.10 13.27
CA VAL A 305 20.23 -9.75 11.85
C VAL A 305 21.15 -10.74 11.16
N THR A 306 20.61 -11.45 10.17
CA THR A 306 21.33 -12.44 9.37
C THR A 306 21.25 -12.06 7.90
N GLY A 307 22.40 -11.90 7.27
CA GLY A 307 22.60 -11.86 5.83
C GLY A 307 23.60 -12.94 5.41
N ASP A 308 23.59 -13.34 4.14
CA ASP A 308 24.48 -14.36 3.55
C ASP A 308 24.91 -13.96 2.13
N ALA A 309 25.31 -12.68 1.94
CA ALA A 309 25.50 -12.11 0.61
C ALA A 309 26.60 -12.80 -0.21
N ASP A 310 27.53 -13.50 0.44
CA ASP A 310 28.56 -14.32 -0.20
C ASP A 310 28.23 -15.82 -0.31
N GLY A 311 27.08 -16.26 0.24
CA GLY A 311 26.61 -17.65 0.23
C GLY A 311 27.50 -18.60 1.04
N SER A 312 28.35 -18.07 1.93
CA SER A 312 29.24 -18.86 2.78
C SER A 312 28.49 -19.58 3.90
N GLY A 313 27.27 -19.16 4.21
CA GLY A 313 26.51 -19.57 5.39
C GLY A 313 27.10 -19.04 6.70
N ASP A 314 28.01 -18.06 6.61
CA ASP A 314 28.58 -17.37 7.77
C ASP A 314 27.73 -16.16 8.13
N VAL A 315 26.94 -16.32 9.19
CA VAL A 315 26.08 -15.27 9.76
C VAL A 315 26.84 -14.03 10.26
N THR A 316 28.18 -14.01 10.17
CA THR A 316 29.03 -12.89 10.58
C THR A 316 29.53 -11.99 9.45
N ASP A 317 29.38 -12.39 8.17
CA ASP A 317 29.96 -11.62 7.05
C ASP A 317 29.04 -10.48 6.56
N ASP A 318 27.70 -10.61 6.56
CA ASP A 318 26.79 -9.64 5.90
C ASP A 318 25.52 -9.26 6.70
N GLY A 319 25.62 -9.19 8.04
CA GLY A 319 24.47 -8.84 8.89
C GLY A 319 23.96 -7.40 8.67
N ILE A 320 24.80 -6.40 8.92
CA ILE A 320 24.43 -4.97 8.82
C ILE A 320 25.48 -4.23 8.01
N SER A 321 25.09 -3.75 6.83
CA SER A 321 25.85 -2.86 5.97
C SER A 321 25.36 -1.41 6.15
N VAL A 322 26.26 -0.51 6.56
CA VAL A 322 25.95 0.91 6.80
C VAL A 322 26.89 1.82 6.02
N THR A 323 26.33 2.77 5.28
CA THR A 323 27.09 3.81 4.57
C THR A 323 26.58 5.20 4.96
N THR A 324 27.46 6.04 5.51
CA THR A 324 27.15 7.45 5.80
C THR A 324 28.21 8.40 5.25
N ALA A 325 27.79 9.51 4.66
CA ALA A 325 28.71 10.58 4.25
C ALA A 325 29.18 11.44 5.44
N SER A 326 28.35 11.53 6.49
CA SER A 326 28.65 12.21 7.75
C SER A 326 29.65 11.46 8.63
N GLY A 327 29.79 10.14 8.44
CA GLY A 327 30.58 9.25 9.29
C GLY A 327 29.94 8.94 10.65
N ALA A 328 28.71 9.39 10.90
CA ALA A 328 27.97 9.11 12.13
C ALA A 328 27.18 7.79 12.00
N ILE A 329 27.55 6.82 12.84
CA ILE A 329 26.88 5.52 13.05
C ILE A 329 26.70 5.34 14.56
#